data_AF-A0A2S9G0E7-F1
#
_entry.id   AF-A0A2S9G0E7-F1
#
_cell.length_a   1.000
_cell.length_b   1.000
_cell.length_c   1.000
_cell.angle_alpha   90.00
_cell.angle_beta   90.00
_cell.angle_gamma   90.00
#
_symmetry.space_group_name_H-M   'P 1'
#
loop_
_entity.id
_entity.type
_entity.pdbx_description
1 polymer ?
#
loop_
_entity_poly.entity_id
_entity_poly.type
_entity_poly.pdbx_seq_one_letter_code
_entity_poly.pdbx_strand_id
1 'polypeptide(L)'
;IAEARKGMPPNPDATSTGLEGARGANVDGIPVHSIRLAGLVAHQEVLFGTQGETLTIRHDSIDRSSFVPGVLLAVRKIREFPGL
;
A
#
# COMPACT_ATOMS: atom_id res chain seq x y z
N ILE A 1 -9.96 3.07 2.94
CA ILE A 1 -9.64 1.63 3.07
C ILE A 1 -9.65 1.20 4.53
N ALA A 2 -8.79 1.73 5.40
CA ALA A 2 -8.75 1.34 6.82
C ALA A 2 -10.11 1.47 7.52
N GLU A 3 -10.79 2.61 7.39
CA GLU A 3 -12.15 2.80 7.93
C GLU A 3 -13.17 1.82 7.33
N ALA A 4 -13.13 1.59 6.02
CA ALA A 4 -14.02 0.67 5.33
C ALA A 4 -13.82 -0.81 5.75
N ARG A 5 -12.69 -1.15 6.38
CA ARG A 5 -12.41 -2.50 6.90
C ARG A 5 -12.91 -2.71 8.32
N LYS A 6 -13.31 -1.66 9.05
CA LYS A 6 -13.79 -1.83 10.44
C LYS A 6 -15.02 -2.73 10.47
N GLY A 7 -14.98 -3.74 11.34
CA GLY A 7 -16.07 -4.70 11.52
C GLY A 7 -16.21 -5.75 10.41
N MET A 8 -15.30 -5.78 9.43
CA MET A 8 -15.25 -6.84 8.43
C MET A 8 -14.57 -8.09 8.97
N PRO A 9 -14.99 -9.29 8.54
CA PRO A 9 -14.28 -10.52 8.87
C PRO A 9 -12.84 -10.48 8.32
N PRO A 10 -11.92 -11.29 8.90
CA PRO A 10 -10.59 -11.47 8.32
C PRO A 10 -10.66 -11.89 6.86
N ASN A 11 -9.64 -11.51 6.08
CA ASN A 11 -9.55 -11.93 4.69
C ASN A 11 -9.48 -13.47 4.64
N PRO A 12 -10.37 -14.15 3.89
CA PRO A 12 -10.33 -15.61 3.82
C PRO A 12 -8.99 -16.08 3.24
N ASP A 13 -8.31 -16.95 3.99
CA ASP A 13 -7.11 -17.64 3.52
C ASP A 13 -7.32 -19.15 3.65
N ALA A 14 -7.39 -19.83 2.50
CA ALA A 14 -7.54 -21.28 2.41
C ALA A 14 -6.18 -22.01 2.34
N THR A 15 -5.06 -21.28 2.49
CA THR A 15 -3.71 -21.85 2.43
C THR A 15 -3.50 -22.80 3.61
N SER A 16 -3.43 -24.11 3.33
CA SER A 16 -3.20 -25.16 4.33
C SER A 16 -1.77 -25.70 4.35
N THR A 17 -0.98 -25.38 3.33
CA THR A 17 0.42 -25.78 3.18
C THR A 17 1.24 -24.61 2.66
N GLY A 18 2.51 -24.52 3.05
CA GLY A 18 3.39 -23.46 2.59
C GLY A 18 4.72 -23.43 3.31
N LEU A 19 5.71 -22.76 2.70
CA LEU A 19 6.97 -22.45 3.36
C LEU A 19 6.76 -21.26 4.31
N GLU A 20 7.49 -21.26 5.43
CA GLU A 20 7.50 -20.14 6.35
C GLU A 20 7.89 -18.84 5.61
N GLY A 21 7.12 -17.76 5.85
CA GLY A 21 7.34 -16.46 5.21
C GLY A 21 6.81 -16.32 3.76
N ALA A 22 6.38 -17.40 3.10
CA ALA A 22 5.92 -17.33 1.70
C ALA A 22 4.68 -16.44 1.49
N ARG A 23 3.86 -16.25 2.53
CA ARG A 23 2.66 -15.40 2.52
C ARG A 23 2.93 -13.93 2.86
N GLY A 24 4.21 -13.54 2.95
CA GLY A 24 4.60 -12.18 3.33
C GLY A 24 4.42 -11.90 4.82
N ALA A 25 4.71 -10.67 5.22
CA ALA A 25 4.47 -10.22 6.59
C ALA A 25 2.99 -9.93 6.81
N ASN A 26 2.46 -10.27 7.97
CA ASN A 26 1.09 -9.93 8.34
C ASN A 26 1.06 -8.56 9.04
N VAL A 27 0.34 -7.60 8.45
CA VAL A 27 0.07 -6.28 9.03
C VAL A 27 -1.43 -6.12 9.18
N ASP A 28 -1.95 -6.21 10.40
CA ASP A 28 -3.38 -6.11 10.72
C ASP A 28 -4.29 -7.00 9.82
N GLY A 29 -3.86 -8.25 9.61
CA GLY A 29 -4.55 -9.21 8.76
C GLY A 29 -4.33 -9.05 7.26
N ILE A 30 -3.43 -8.15 6.84
CA ILE A 30 -3.09 -7.93 5.43
C ILE A 30 -1.70 -8.48 5.12
N PRO A 31 -1.57 -9.37 4.12
CA PRO A 31 -0.28 -9.78 3.58
C PRO A 31 0.48 -8.61 2.95
N VAL A 32 1.72 -8.39 3.38
CA VAL A 32 2.64 -7.39 2.82
C VAL A 32 3.89 -8.08 2.29
N HIS A 33 4.17 -7.87 1.01
CA HIS A 33 5.35 -8.38 0.34
C HIS A 33 6.33 -7.25 0.04
N SER A 34 7.60 -7.47 0.38
CA SER A 34 8.68 -6.49 0.16
C SER A 34 9.66 -7.02 -0.86
N ILE A 35 9.73 -6.37 -2.02
CA ILE A 35 10.67 -6.72 -3.10
C ILE A 35 11.89 -5.80 -2.99
N ARG A 36 13.09 -6.36 -3.23
CA ARG A 36 14.33 -5.62 -3.39
C ARG A 36 14.95 -6.03 -4.71
N LEU A 37 15.05 -5.08 -5.63
CA LEU A 37 15.57 -5.32 -6.97
C LEU A 37 16.38 -4.09 -7.40
N ALA A 38 17.58 -4.32 -7.92
CA ALA A 38 18.42 -3.25 -8.45
C ALA A 38 17.70 -2.51 -9.59
N GLY A 39 17.81 -1.18 -9.60
CA GLY A 39 17.14 -0.31 -10.59
C GLY A 39 15.76 0.18 -10.18
N LEU A 40 15.14 -0.40 -9.16
CA LEU A 40 13.90 0.16 -8.59
C LEU A 40 14.20 1.33 -7.64
N VAL A 41 13.30 2.32 -7.60
CA VAL A 41 13.36 3.45 -6.66
C VAL A 41 12.32 3.26 -5.56
N ALA A 42 11.04 3.50 -5.84
CA ALA A 42 9.95 3.20 -4.91
C ALA A 42 8.68 2.84 -5.67
N HIS A 43 8.15 1.64 -5.40
CA HIS A 43 6.99 1.08 -6.07
C HIS A 43 6.07 0.43 -5.04
N GLN A 44 4.77 0.60 -5.21
CA GLN A 44 3.76 -0.03 -4.37
C GLN A 44 2.56 -0.43 -5.22
N GLU A 45 2.06 -1.64 -4.98
CA GLU A 45 0.76 -2.09 -5.47
C GLU A 45 -0.11 -2.49 -4.29
N VAL A 46 -1.36 -2.07 -4.32
CA VAL A 46 -2.42 -2.56 -3.45
C VAL A 46 -3.42 -3.29 -4.33
N LEU A 47 -3.55 -4.60 -4.09
CA LEU A 47 -4.42 -5.48 -4.86
C LEU A 47 -5.66 -5.81 -4.02
N PHE A 48 -6.83 -5.52 -4.58
CA PHE A 48 -8.12 -5.94 -4.07
C PHE A 48 -8.70 -6.99 -5.02
N GLY A 49 -9.36 -8.01 -4.46
CA GLY A 49 -10.02 -9.05 -5.23
C GLY A 49 -11.39 -9.35 -4.67
N THR A 50 -12.32 -9.66 -5.57
CA THR A 50 -13.61 -10.26 -5.24
C THR A 50 -13.98 -11.25 -6.35
N GLN A 51 -15.18 -11.83 -6.28
CA GLN A 51 -15.62 -12.83 -7.25
C GLN A 51 -15.59 -12.27 -8.69
N GLY A 52 -14.70 -12.82 -9.52
CA GLY A 52 -14.63 -12.52 -10.94
C GLY A 52 -13.87 -11.24 -11.31
N GLU A 53 -13.32 -10.49 -10.34
CA GLU A 53 -12.63 -9.23 -10.63
C GLU A 53 -11.53 -8.88 -9.63
N THR A 54 -10.64 -7.98 -10.07
CA THR A 54 -9.58 -7.39 -9.26
C THR A 54 -9.47 -5.89 -9.52
N LEU A 55 -9.06 -5.15 -8.50
CA LEU A 55 -8.69 -3.74 -8.59
C LEU A 55 -7.26 -3.58 -8.09
N THR A 56 -6.41 -2.97 -8.92
CA THR A 56 -5.03 -2.66 -8.56
C THR A 56 -4.86 -1.15 -8.46
N ILE A 57 -4.39 -0.68 -7.30
CA ILE A 57 -3.91 0.69 -7.12
C ILE A 57 -2.39 0.65 -7.08
N ARG A 58 -1.76 1.21 -8.12
CA ARG A 58 -0.31 1.19 -8.28
C ARG A 58 0.27 2.60 -8.20
N HIS A 59 1.38 2.73 -7.48
CA HIS A 59 2.19 3.93 -7.43
C HIS A 59 3.65 3.59 -7.76
N ASP A 60 4.21 4.31 -8.74
CA ASP A 60 5.60 4.19 -9.16
C ASP A 60 6.28 5.56 -9.06
N SER A 61 7.16 5.71 -8.07
CA SER A 61 8.12 6.82 -8.02
C SER A 61 9.38 6.39 -8.75
N ILE A 62 9.52 6.82 -10.01
CA ILE A 62 10.68 6.50 -10.87
C ILE A 62 11.89 7.38 -10.49
N ASP A 63 11.64 8.59 -9.99
CA ASP A 63 12.66 9.54 -9.56
C ASP A 63 12.20 10.35 -8.34
N ARG A 64 13.16 10.87 -7.56
CA ARG A 64 12.88 11.67 -6.34
C ARG A 64 12.18 12.99 -6.63
N SER A 65 12.24 13.51 -7.85
CA SER A 65 11.46 14.67 -8.27
C SER A 65 9.95 14.46 -8.11
N SER A 66 9.47 13.22 -8.08
CA SER A 66 8.05 12.89 -7.83
C SER A 66 7.49 13.44 -6.51
N PHE A 67 8.35 13.69 -5.52
CA PHE A 67 7.93 14.26 -4.22
C PHE A 67 7.74 15.79 -4.27
N VAL A 68 8.42 16.48 -5.19
CA VAL A 68 8.51 17.95 -5.21
C VAL A 68 7.13 18.62 -5.34
N PRO A 69 6.20 18.17 -6.20
CA PRO A 69 4.87 18.79 -6.30
C PRO A 69 4.10 18.75 -4.97
N GLY A 70 4.17 17.63 -4.24
CA GLY A 70 3.51 17.47 -2.95
C GLY A 70 4.11 18.38 -1.87
N VAL A 71 5.44 18.49 -1.83
CA VAL A 71 6.15 19.40 -0.91
C VAL A 71 5.78 20.86 -1.19
N LEU A 72 5.79 21.29 -2.46
CA LEU A 72 5.43 22.65 -2.82
C LEU A 72 3.96 22.98 -2.49
N LEU A 73 3.05 22.02 -2.69
CA LEU A 73 1.65 22.18 -2.29
C LEU A 73 1.54 22.41 -0.78
N ALA A 74 2.23 21.59 0.02
CA ALA A 74 2.24 21.71 1.47
C ALA A 74 2.79 23.09 1.91
N VAL A 75 3.93 23.52 1.37
CA VAL A 75 4.53 24.84 1.68
C VAL A 75 3.58 25.99 1.35
N ARG A 76 2.89 25.94 0.20
CA ARG A 76 1.96 26.99 -0.21
C ARG A 76 0.72 27.07 0.68
N LYS A 77 0.24 25.93 1.16
CA LYS A 77 -1.01 25.84 1.93
C LYS A 77 -0.84 25.85 3.44
N ILE A 78 0.39 25.72 3.97
CA ILE A 78 0.63 25.48 5.40
C ILE A 78 -0.03 26.51 6.34
N ARG A 79 -0.17 27.76 5.91
CA ARG A 79 -0.80 28.82 6.74
C ARG A 79 -2.30 28.62 6.94
N GLU A 80 -2.95 27.78 6.13
CA GLU A 80 -4.37 27.43 6.22
C GLU A 80 -4.62 26.29 7.25
N PHE A 81 -3.57 25.55 7.65
CA PHE A 81 -3.67 24.37 8.50
C PHE A 81 -2.86 24.57 9.81
N PRO A 82 -3.42 25.25 10.82
CA PRO A 82 -2.75 25.39 12.11
C PRO A 82 -2.82 24.09 12.91
N GLY A 83 -1.70 23.68 13.51
CA GLY A 83 -1.62 22.45 14.31
C GLY A 83 -1.46 21.19 13.44
N LEU A 84 -1.98 20.06 13.92
CA LEU A 84 -2.08 18.77 13.21
C LEU A 84 -3.53 18.32 13.18
#